data_AF-A0A6S7GB58-F1
#
_entry.id   AF-A0A6S7GB58-F1
#
_cell.length_a   1.000
_cell.length_b   1.000
_cell.length_c   1.000
_cell.angle_alpha   90.00
_cell.angle_beta   90.00
_cell.angle_gamma   90.00
#
_symmetry.space_group_name_H-M   'P 1'
#
loop_
_entity.id
_entity.type
_entity.pdbx_description
1 polymer ?
#
loop_
_entity_poly.entity_id
_entity_poly.type
_entity_poly.pdbx_seq_one_letter_code
_entity_poly.pdbx_strand_id
1 'polypeptide(L)'
;MVYSRNQRLCGEPPQIQEHLAWFSEQEQDRKRKDSKGVYYSRLPSHECISTLFQVSMDRLENTGWYWGRISKTEATSALEQADVGTFLLRDSSDSRYYFSLSVRLQTNILNIRVLFSYGKFMFDCFETSLSEIPKFDCVVKLICYYAAVSQDKQDKRKVLARSEVGDAEIRLEKPLFNKVPTLQHLCRRAVNRTLTKDEQSQLPLPNTVEKFMRKYPYSI
;
A
#
# COMPACT_ATOMS: atom_id res chain seq x y z
N MET A 1 -26.89 18.40 -16.16
CA MET A 1 -25.44 18.50 -16.40
C MET A 1 -24.79 17.22 -15.93
N VAL A 2 -24.54 16.31 -16.87
CA VAL A 2 -24.00 14.97 -16.64
C VAL A 2 -22.50 15.08 -16.83
N TYR A 3 -21.70 14.91 -15.77
CA TYR A 3 -20.25 14.83 -15.90
C TYR A 3 -19.89 13.51 -16.60
N SER A 4 -19.24 13.66 -17.74
CA SER A 4 -18.92 12.61 -18.69
C SER A 4 -18.07 11.48 -18.10
N ARG A 5 -18.57 10.27 -18.31
CA ARG A 5 -17.87 8.97 -18.20
C ARG A 5 -16.69 8.90 -19.18
N ASN A 6 -15.68 8.14 -18.75
CA ASN A 6 -14.73 7.38 -19.57
C ASN A 6 -13.74 8.15 -20.43
N GLN A 7 -12.58 8.45 -19.82
CA GLN A 7 -11.28 8.52 -20.51
C GLN A 7 -10.14 7.94 -19.65
N ARG A 8 -10.46 6.99 -18.75
CA ARG A 8 -9.47 6.10 -18.13
C ARG A 8 -9.41 4.85 -19.01
N LEU A 9 -8.20 4.41 -19.38
CA LEU A 9 -7.88 3.26 -20.26
C LEU A 9 -7.73 3.60 -21.75
N CYS A 10 -6.65 4.27 -22.12
CA CYS A 10 -6.06 4.15 -23.46
C CYS A 10 -4.54 4.15 -23.29
N GLY A 11 -3.97 2.95 -23.29
CA GLY A 11 -2.54 2.68 -23.13
C GLY A 11 -2.26 1.84 -21.88
N GLU A 12 -1.94 0.56 -22.06
CA GLU A 12 -1.09 -0.12 -21.06
C GLU A 12 0.21 0.69 -20.97
N PRO A 13 0.68 1.09 -19.77
CA PRO A 13 1.95 1.78 -19.65
C PRO A 13 3.06 0.88 -20.21
N PRO A 14 3.87 1.36 -21.17
CA PRO A 14 4.85 0.55 -21.90
C PRO A 14 5.93 -0.13 -21.02
N GLN A 15 5.98 0.13 -19.71
CA GLN A 15 6.99 -0.41 -18.79
C GLN A 15 6.53 -1.64 -17.97
N ILE A 16 5.28 -2.09 -18.08
CA ILE A 16 4.83 -3.35 -17.42
C ILE A 16 5.60 -4.55 -17.99
N GLN A 17 5.89 -4.57 -19.30
CA GLN A 17 6.63 -5.67 -19.93
C GLN A 17 8.11 -5.70 -19.55
N GLU A 18 8.77 -4.54 -19.43
CA GLU A 18 10.21 -4.46 -19.10
C GLU A 18 10.49 -4.81 -17.63
N HIS A 19 9.63 -4.38 -16.70
CA HIS A 19 9.76 -4.79 -15.29
C HIS A 19 9.52 -6.29 -15.12
N LEU A 20 8.51 -6.85 -15.82
CA LEU A 20 8.31 -8.30 -15.88
C LEU A 20 9.50 -9.01 -16.54
N ALA A 21 10.13 -8.43 -17.57
CA ALA A 21 11.30 -9.00 -18.23
C ALA A 21 12.53 -9.05 -17.31
N TRP A 22 12.85 -7.94 -16.65
CA TRP A 22 13.98 -7.84 -15.70
C TRP A 22 13.80 -8.79 -14.49
N PHE A 23 12.57 -8.92 -13.97
CA PHE A 23 12.26 -9.93 -12.95
C PHE A 23 12.21 -11.36 -13.53
N SER A 24 11.82 -11.54 -14.79
CA SER A 24 11.76 -12.86 -15.45
C SER A 24 13.15 -13.44 -15.78
N GLU A 25 14.13 -12.58 -16.06
CA GLU A 25 15.54 -12.98 -16.24
C GLU A 25 16.13 -13.45 -14.91
N GLN A 26 15.80 -12.79 -13.80
CA GLN A 26 16.11 -13.26 -12.44
C GLN A 26 15.33 -14.54 -12.04
N GLU A 27 14.20 -14.84 -12.70
CA GLU A 27 13.40 -16.06 -12.51
C GLU A 27 13.83 -17.26 -13.39
N GLN A 28 14.58 -17.04 -14.48
CA GLN A 28 15.12 -18.16 -15.28
C GLN A 28 16.15 -18.97 -14.49
N ASP A 29 16.90 -18.32 -13.59
CA ASP A 29 17.81 -18.99 -12.64
C ASP A 29 17.08 -19.78 -11.55
N ARG A 30 15.79 -19.52 -11.31
CA ARG A 30 14.95 -20.25 -10.33
C ARG A 30 14.15 -21.40 -10.92
N LYS A 31 14.20 -21.61 -12.25
CA LYS A 31 13.54 -22.74 -12.93
C LYS A 31 14.48 -23.94 -13.08
N ARG A 32 15.03 -24.46 -11.97
CA ARG A 32 15.59 -25.82 -11.97
C ARG A 32 14.59 -26.77 -11.32
N LYS A 33 14.07 -27.71 -12.12
CA LYS A 33 13.53 -28.96 -11.56
C LYS A 33 14.68 -29.62 -10.81
N ASP A 34 14.53 -29.87 -9.52
CA ASP A 34 15.30 -30.96 -8.91
C ASP A 34 14.49 -32.24 -9.08
N SER A 35 15.20 -33.36 -9.06
CA SER A 35 14.76 -34.75 -9.25
C SER A 35 13.68 -35.20 -8.25
N LYS A 36 13.21 -34.29 -7.38
CA LYS A 36 12.32 -34.52 -6.22
C LYS A 36 10.91 -33.91 -6.36
N GLY A 37 10.56 -33.32 -7.51
CA GLY A 37 9.16 -33.09 -7.89
C GLY A 37 8.37 -32.03 -7.09
N VAL A 38 8.98 -30.90 -6.73
CA VAL A 38 8.24 -29.77 -6.12
C VAL A 38 7.68 -28.84 -7.21
N TYR A 39 6.39 -28.50 -7.13
CA TYR A 39 5.67 -27.63 -8.06
C TYR A 39 5.66 -26.17 -7.61
N TYR A 40 5.86 -25.23 -8.55
CA TYR A 40 5.47 -23.83 -8.37
C TYR A 40 4.01 -23.64 -8.84
N SER A 41 3.21 -22.93 -8.02
CA SER A 41 1.78 -22.67 -8.25
C SER A 41 1.52 -21.78 -9.48
N ARG A 42 0.36 -21.98 -10.12
CA ARG A 42 -0.09 -21.29 -11.35
C ARG A 42 -0.18 -19.77 -11.13
N LEU A 43 0.43 -18.98 -12.02
CA LEU A 43 0.35 -17.50 -11.98
C LEU A 43 -1.11 -17.02 -12.13
N PRO A 44 -1.53 -15.94 -11.43
CA PRO A 44 -2.89 -15.39 -11.56
C PRO A 44 -3.16 -14.86 -12.97
N SER A 45 -4.42 -14.94 -13.43
CA SER A 45 -4.83 -14.34 -14.70
C SER A 45 -4.75 -12.80 -14.65
N HIS A 46 -4.55 -12.16 -15.81
CA HIS A 46 -4.49 -10.71 -15.93
C HIS A 46 -5.77 -10.01 -15.41
N GLU A 47 -6.94 -10.59 -15.69
CA GLU A 47 -8.24 -10.11 -15.20
C GLU A 47 -8.34 -10.13 -13.67
N CYS A 48 -7.80 -11.17 -13.04
CA CYS A 48 -7.74 -11.28 -11.57
C CYS A 48 -6.84 -10.19 -10.98
N ILE A 49 -5.68 -9.93 -11.60
CA ILE A 49 -4.74 -8.89 -11.16
C ILE A 49 -5.38 -7.50 -11.28
N SER A 50 -6.04 -7.21 -12.41
CA SER A 50 -6.77 -5.96 -12.62
C SER A 50 -7.88 -5.74 -11.59
N THR A 51 -8.65 -6.79 -11.29
CA THR A 51 -9.71 -6.75 -10.27
C THR A 51 -9.14 -6.45 -8.88
N LEU A 52 -8.04 -7.11 -8.50
CA LEU A 52 -7.36 -6.86 -7.22
C LEU A 52 -6.87 -5.41 -7.10
N PHE A 53 -6.27 -4.89 -8.17
CA PHE A 53 -5.83 -3.50 -8.22
C PHE A 53 -7.01 -2.55 -8.04
N GLN A 54 -8.13 -2.78 -8.74
CA GLN A 54 -9.30 -1.91 -8.63
C GLN A 54 -9.93 -1.93 -7.24
N VAL A 55 -10.04 -3.10 -6.60
CA VAL A 55 -10.51 -3.21 -5.20
C VAL A 55 -9.59 -2.45 -4.25
N SER A 56 -8.27 -2.53 -4.48
CA SER A 56 -7.29 -1.76 -3.72
C SER A 56 -7.46 -0.25 -3.91
N MET A 57 -7.72 0.21 -5.14
CA MET A 57 -7.99 1.61 -5.45
C MET A 57 -9.25 2.14 -4.78
N ASP A 58 -10.36 1.40 -4.88
CA ASP A 58 -11.62 1.79 -4.24
C ASP A 58 -11.44 1.99 -2.72
N ARG A 59 -10.64 1.12 -2.09
CA ARG A 59 -10.29 1.26 -0.67
C ARG A 59 -9.42 2.48 -0.42
N LEU A 60 -8.39 2.68 -1.24
CA LEU A 60 -7.43 3.77 -1.12
C LEU A 60 -8.11 5.15 -1.25
N GLU A 61 -9.03 5.31 -2.20
CA GLU A 61 -9.76 6.57 -2.42
C GLU A 61 -10.63 6.96 -1.20
N ASN A 62 -11.05 5.99 -0.40
CA ASN A 62 -11.86 6.24 0.80
C ASN A 62 -11.03 6.61 2.05
N THR A 63 -9.70 6.52 1.97
CA THR A 63 -8.83 6.70 3.15
C THR A 63 -8.76 8.14 3.65
N GLY A 64 -8.85 9.11 2.74
CA GLY A 64 -8.66 10.54 3.03
C GLY A 64 -7.20 10.98 3.22
N TRP A 65 -6.24 10.05 3.22
CA TRP A 65 -4.80 10.29 3.29
C TRP A 65 -4.05 9.91 2.00
N TYR A 66 -4.79 9.53 0.97
CA TYR A 66 -4.29 9.43 -0.40
C TYR A 66 -4.40 10.78 -1.10
N TRP A 67 -3.24 11.32 -1.48
CA TRP A 67 -3.12 12.66 -2.08
C TRP A 67 -3.24 12.67 -3.59
N GLY A 68 -3.33 11.50 -4.24
CA GLY A 68 -3.44 11.42 -5.70
C GLY A 68 -2.22 11.99 -6.41
N ARG A 69 -2.47 12.74 -7.48
CA ARG A 69 -1.43 13.31 -8.36
C ARG A 69 -0.80 14.57 -7.77
N ILE A 70 -0.01 14.39 -6.73
CA ILE A 70 0.92 15.42 -6.25
C ILE A 70 2.36 15.00 -6.55
N SER A 71 3.19 15.99 -6.83
CA SER A 71 4.63 15.84 -7.03
C SER A 71 5.37 15.48 -5.74
N LYS A 72 6.61 15.00 -5.88
CA LYS A 72 7.52 14.80 -4.73
C LYS A 72 7.70 16.10 -3.95
N THR A 73 7.84 17.23 -4.63
CA THR A 73 8.05 18.54 -4.03
C THR A 73 6.83 19.00 -3.23
N GLU A 74 5.61 18.88 -3.77
CA GLU A 74 4.38 19.23 -3.05
C GLU A 74 4.19 18.36 -1.80
N ALA A 75 4.47 17.05 -1.91
CA ALA A 75 4.41 16.13 -0.78
C ALA A 75 5.44 16.49 0.31
N THR A 76 6.65 16.88 -0.11
CA THR A 76 7.69 17.34 0.81
C THR A 76 7.25 18.60 1.54
N SER A 77 6.74 19.61 0.83
CA SER A 77 6.23 20.84 1.46
C SER A 77 5.07 20.57 2.41
N ALA A 78 4.16 19.66 2.08
CA ALA A 78 3.03 19.29 2.95
C ALA A 78 3.46 18.61 4.26
N LEU A 79 4.61 17.94 4.27
CA LEU A 79 5.14 17.20 5.42
C LEU A 79 6.22 17.97 6.21
N GLU A 80 6.68 19.12 5.71
CA GLU A 80 7.82 19.85 6.26
C GLU A 80 7.61 20.26 7.73
N GLN A 81 6.41 20.73 8.04
CA GLN A 81 5.98 21.15 9.38
C GLN A 81 5.20 20.07 10.15
N ALA A 82 5.14 18.84 9.60
CA ALA A 82 4.44 17.75 10.26
C ALA A 82 5.34 17.08 11.31
N ASP A 83 4.70 16.41 12.28
CA ASP A 83 5.44 15.63 13.28
C ASP A 83 6.12 14.42 12.65
N VAL A 84 7.19 13.95 13.29
CA VAL A 84 7.90 12.73 12.88
C VAL A 84 6.92 11.54 12.83
N GLY A 85 7.06 10.73 11.77
CA GLY A 85 6.20 9.59 11.48
C GLY A 85 4.88 9.96 10.80
N THR A 86 4.64 11.25 10.51
CA THR A 86 3.53 11.66 9.64
C THR A 86 3.80 11.22 8.21
N PHE A 87 2.83 10.60 7.55
CA PHE A 87 2.99 10.10 6.18
C PHE A 87 1.79 10.41 5.28
N LEU A 88 2.01 10.34 3.97
CA LEU A 88 0.95 10.35 2.96
C LEU A 88 1.29 9.41 1.81
N LEU A 89 0.28 8.89 1.14
CA LEU A 89 0.44 8.13 -0.10
C LEU A 89 0.03 9.01 -1.29
N ARG A 90 0.80 8.96 -2.36
CA ARG A 90 0.55 9.71 -3.59
C ARG A 90 0.86 8.87 -4.82
N ASP A 91 0.47 9.37 -5.98
CA ASP A 91 0.90 8.81 -7.25
C ASP A 91 2.41 8.99 -7.40
N SER A 92 3.05 7.95 -7.95
CA SER A 92 4.45 8.01 -8.30
C SER A 92 4.66 8.92 -9.50
N SER A 93 5.66 9.78 -9.45
CA SER A 93 6.13 10.54 -10.62
C SER A 93 7.01 9.71 -11.56
N ASP A 94 7.42 8.51 -11.12
CA ASP A 94 8.15 7.53 -11.93
C ASP A 94 7.14 6.54 -12.50
N SER A 95 7.14 6.40 -13.82
CA SER A 95 6.15 5.62 -14.57
C SER A 95 6.23 4.12 -14.33
N ARG A 96 7.33 3.63 -13.72
CA ARG A 96 7.50 2.22 -13.33
C ARG A 96 6.70 1.82 -12.09
N TYR A 97 6.21 2.79 -11.33
CA TYR A 97 5.51 2.56 -10.07
C TYR A 97 4.15 3.26 -10.08
N TYR A 98 3.16 2.68 -9.41
CA TYR A 98 1.86 3.33 -9.25
C TYR A 98 1.89 4.36 -8.14
N PHE A 99 2.49 4.02 -6.99
CA PHE A 99 2.43 4.85 -5.79
C PHE A 99 3.80 5.17 -5.22
N SER A 100 3.81 6.21 -4.39
CA SER A 100 4.92 6.55 -3.52
C SER A 100 4.41 6.96 -2.16
N LEU A 101 5.03 6.42 -1.12
CA LEU A 101 4.83 6.83 0.25
C LEU A 101 5.83 7.95 0.56
N SER A 102 5.33 9.08 1.03
CA SER A 102 6.15 10.16 1.57
C SER A 102 5.98 10.18 3.09
N VAL A 103 7.07 10.14 3.85
CA VAL A 103 7.04 10.08 5.32
C VAL A 103 8.03 11.09 5.92
N ARG A 104 7.60 11.78 6.98
CA ARG A 104 8.43 12.69 7.76
C ARG A 104 9.31 11.90 8.73
N LEU A 105 10.62 11.98 8.55
CA LEU A 105 11.60 11.53 9.54
C LEU A 105 12.06 12.69 10.41
N GLN A 106 12.93 12.39 11.38
CA GLN A 106 13.53 13.38 12.29
C GLN A 106 14.16 14.55 11.54
N THR A 107 14.92 14.28 10.49
CA THR A 107 15.74 15.28 9.79
C THR A 107 15.23 15.59 8.39
N ASN A 108 14.68 14.61 7.67
CA ASN A 108 14.26 14.77 6.28
C ASN A 108 12.87 14.16 6.00
N ILE A 109 12.50 14.13 4.73
CA ILE A 109 11.29 13.46 4.23
C ILE A 109 11.72 12.39 3.24
N LEU A 110 11.42 11.14 3.57
CA LEU A 110 11.74 9.99 2.73
C LEU A 110 10.60 9.71 1.77
N ASN A 111 10.96 9.30 0.56
CA ASN A 111 10.02 8.89 -0.48
C ASN A 111 10.31 7.44 -0.88
N ILE A 112 9.36 6.55 -0.63
CA ILE A 112 9.49 5.11 -0.87
C ILE A 112 8.54 4.75 -2.02
N ARG A 113 9.04 4.09 -3.07
CA ARG A 113 8.17 3.61 -4.15
C ARG A 113 7.43 2.36 -3.73
N VAL A 114 6.24 2.15 -4.27
CA VAL A 114 5.45 0.93 -4.05
C VAL A 114 5.42 0.12 -5.34
N LEU A 115 5.97 -1.09 -5.28
CA LEU A 115 5.92 -2.08 -6.35
C LEU A 115 4.55 -2.75 -6.36
N PHE A 116 4.07 -3.11 -7.56
CA PHE A 116 2.91 -3.97 -7.75
C PHE A 116 3.25 -5.06 -8.75
N SER A 117 3.28 -6.32 -8.30
CA SER A 117 3.61 -7.47 -9.14
C SER A 117 2.76 -8.68 -8.74
N TYR A 118 2.26 -9.42 -9.74
CA TYR A 118 1.41 -10.60 -9.57
C TYR A 118 0.24 -10.40 -8.59
N GLY A 119 -0.38 -9.21 -8.63
CA GLY A 119 -1.50 -8.86 -7.74
C GLY A 119 -1.10 -8.51 -6.30
N LYS A 120 0.19 -8.23 -6.05
CA LYS A 120 0.72 -7.92 -4.72
C LYS A 120 1.51 -6.61 -4.69
N PHE A 121 1.25 -5.80 -3.67
CA PHE A 121 1.95 -4.58 -3.31
C PHE A 121 3.06 -4.85 -2.30
N MET A 122 4.20 -4.19 -2.47
CA MET A 122 5.35 -4.20 -1.56
C MET A 122 6.14 -2.89 -1.69
N PHE A 123 6.92 -2.52 -0.68
CA PHE A 123 7.83 -1.38 -0.82
C PHE A 123 9.03 -1.75 -1.68
N ASP A 124 9.45 -0.79 -2.50
CA ASP A 124 10.71 -0.83 -3.22
C ASP A 124 11.83 -0.38 -2.29
N CYS A 125 12.14 -1.22 -1.32
CA CYS A 125 13.27 -0.98 -0.42
C CYS A 125 14.07 -2.27 -0.26
N PHE A 126 15.37 -2.14 -0.49
CA PHE A 126 16.37 -3.16 -0.23
C PHE A 126 16.95 -2.87 1.16
N GLU A 127 17.05 -3.90 2.01
CA GLU A 127 17.48 -3.86 3.43
C GLU A 127 16.33 -3.73 4.45
N THR A 128 15.49 -4.76 4.52
CA THR A 128 14.73 -5.07 5.75
C THR A 128 15.49 -6.15 6.52
N SER A 129 15.51 -6.13 7.86
CA SER A 129 15.98 -7.27 8.68
C SER A 129 15.09 -8.53 8.55
N LEU A 130 14.07 -8.45 7.71
CA LEU A 130 13.16 -9.54 7.40
C LEU A 130 13.81 -10.52 6.42
N SER A 131 13.60 -11.81 6.68
CA SER A 131 13.96 -12.89 5.76
C SER A 131 13.17 -12.85 4.44
N GLU A 132 12.00 -12.21 4.44
CA GLU A 132 11.18 -11.98 3.25
C GLU A 132 10.44 -10.63 3.34
N ILE A 133 10.39 -9.89 2.22
CA ILE A 133 9.64 -8.63 2.11
C ILE A 133 8.14 -8.94 2.13
N PRO A 134 7.36 -8.38 3.09
CA PRO A 134 5.91 -8.56 3.16
C PRO A 134 5.19 -8.06 1.90
N LYS A 135 4.32 -8.90 1.35
CA LYS A 135 3.55 -8.65 0.13
C LYS A 135 2.05 -8.69 0.41
N PHE A 136 1.30 -7.72 -0.11
CA PHE A 136 -0.14 -7.59 0.20
C PHE A 136 -0.99 -7.44 -1.05
N ASP A 137 -2.20 -7.98 -1.03
CA ASP A 137 -3.21 -7.84 -2.08
C ASP A 137 -3.85 -6.44 -2.16
N CYS A 138 -3.52 -5.55 -1.21
CA CYS A 138 -4.08 -4.21 -1.12
C CYS A 138 -3.03 -3.25 -0.57
N VAL A 139 -2.85 -2.09 -1.20
CA VAL A 139 -1.89 -1.08 -0.75
C VAL A 139 -2.26 -0.49 0.60
N VAL A 140 -3.56 -0.35 0.91
CA VAL A 140 -4.00 0.08 2.25
C VAL A 140 -3.55 -0.94 3.30
N LYS A 141 -3.62 -2.24 3.00
CA LYS A 141 -3.16 -3.30 3.90
C LYS A 141 -1.65 -3.26 4.12
N LEU A 142 -0.87 -2.96 3.07
CA LEU A 142 0.58 -2.72 3.17
C LEU A 142 0.86 -1.59 4.18
N ILE A 143 0.19 -0.44 4.04
CA ILE A 143 0.38 0.70 4.95
C ILE A 143 -0.07 0.35 6.38
N CYS A 144 -1.23 -0.30 6.55
CA CYS A 144 -1.71 -0.74 7.86
C CYS A 144 -0.72 -1.66 8.58
N TYR A 145 -0.12 -2.61 7.84
CA TYR A 145 0.85 -3.53 8.41
C TYR A 145 2.05 -2.77 8.97
N TYR A 146 2.63 -1.86 8.18
CA TYR A 146 3.79 -1.09 8.62
C TYR A 146 3.48 -0.05 9.69
N ALA A 147 2.27 0.52 9.70
CA ALA A 147 1.80 1.36 10.80
C ALA A 147 1.67 0.55 12.12
N ALA A 148 1.13 -0.67 12.06
CA ALA A 148 1.05 -1.54 13.23
C ALA A 148 2.44 -1.94 13.75
N VAL A 149 3.36 -2.31 12.85
CA VAL A 149 4.76 -2.61 13.20
C VAL A 149 5.45 -1.39 13.83
N SER A 150 5.17 -0.18 13.35
CA SER A 150 5.75 1.05 13.91
C SER A 150 5.28 1.37 15.33
N GLN A 151 4.06 0.95 15.70
CA GLN A 151 3.49 1.18 17.02
C GLN A 151 4.00 0.19 18.08
N ASP A 152 4.44 -1.00 17.66
CA ASP A 152 4.94 -2.02 18.57
C ASP A 152 6.44 -1.80 18.87
N LYS A 153 6.71 -1.22 20.06
CA LYS A 153 8.08 -0.96 20.53
C LYS A 153 8.93 -2.22 20.75
N GLN A 154 8.30 -3.39 20.86
CA GLN A 154 8.98 -4.68 21.03
C GLN A 154 9.20 -5.40 19.70
N ASP A 155 8.60 -4.93 18.61
CA ASP A 155 8.74 -5.54 17.30
C ASP A 155 10.15 -5.26 16.75
N LYS A 156 10.92 -6.33 16.56
CA LYS A 156 12.29 -6.28 16.02
C LYS A 156 12.32 -6.06 14.51
N ARG A 157 11.15 -6.11 13.84
CA ARG A 157 11.01 -5.92 12.39
C ARG A 157 11.11 -4.45 12.03
N LYS A 158 12.33 -3.93 12.09
CA LYS A 158 12.62 -2.57 11.62
C LYS A 158 12.60 -2.55 10.10
N VAL A 159 11.83 -1.61 9.55
CA VAL A 159 11.90 -1.29 8.14
C VAL A 159 12.92 -0.18 8.02
N LEU A 160 14.06 -0.51 7.43
CA LEU A 160 15.05 0.49 7.10
C LEU A 160 14.81 0.93 5.67
N ALA A 161 15.02 2.21 5.42
CA ALA A 161 15.20 2.71 4.08
C ALA A 161 16.52 3.41 3.94
N ARG A 162 17.17 3.14 2.82
CA ARG A 162 18.39 3.82 2.44
C ARG A 162 18.09 5.30 2.23
N SER A 163 18.63 6.13 3.11
CA SER A 163 18.68 7.59 2.96
C SER A 163 20.09 8.00 2.53
N GLU A 164 20.24 9.22 2.00
CA GLU A 164 21.54 9.81 1.66
C GLU A 164 22.50 9.93 2.86
N VAL A 165 21.95 9.84 4.08
CA VAL A 165 22.65 9.99 5.37
C VAL A 165 22.80 8.65 6.10
N GLY A 166 22.50 7.52 5.44
CA GLY A 166 22.53 6.16 6.01
C GLY A 166 21.14 5.56 6.19
N ASP A 167 21.06 4.36 6.75
CA ASP A 167 19.80 3.65 6.93
C ASP A 167 18.91 4.35 7.95
N ALA A 168 17.70 4.69 7.54
CA ALA A 168 16.73 5.34 8.39
C ALA A 168 15.56 4.41 8.70
N GLU A 169 15.24 4.28 9.99
CA GLU A 169 14.07 3.52 10.44
C GLU A 169 12.79 4.25 10.01
N ILE A 170 11.97 3.57 9.21
CA ILE A 170 10.68 4.08 8.78
C ILE A 170 9.68 3.84 9.91
N ARG A 171 9.07 4.92 10.40
CA ARG A 171 7.94 4.87 11.32
C ARG A 171 6.72 5.51 10.69
N LEU A 172 5.63 4.75 10.61
CA LEU A 172 4.34 5.22 10.13
C LEU A 172 3.41 5.42 11.35
N GLU A 173 3.48 6.61 11.94
CA GLU A 173 2.75 6.95 13.16
C GLU A 173 1.35 7.46 12.84
N LYS A 174 1.25 8.43 11.92
CA LYS A 174 -0.03 9.06 11.57
C LYS A 174 -0.15 9.44 10.10
N PRO A 175 -1.31 9.19 9.46
CA PRO A 175 -1.57 9.69 8.12
C PRO A 175 -1.86 11.19 8.11
N LEU A 176 -1.36 11.89 7.09
CA LEU A 176 -1.71 13.27 6.77
C LEU A 176 -2.96 13.30 5.87
N PHE A 177 -4.08 13.77 6.41
CA PHE A 177 -5.33 13.86 5.67
C PHE A 177 -5.38 15.12 4.80
N ASN A 178 -5.85 14.99 3.55
CA ASN A 178 -6.20 16.12 2.68
C ASN A 178 -7.71 16.22 2.41
N LYS A 179 -8.47 15.19 2.80
CA LYS A 179 -9.91 15.12 2.66
C LYS A 179 -10.49 14.63 3.97
N VAL A 180 -11.57 15.27 4.40
CA VAL A 180 -12.34 14.80 5.54
C VAL A 180 -13.20 13.63 5.08
N PRO A 181 -13.03 12.42 5.64
CA PRO A 181 -13.88 11.30 5.27
C PRO A 181 -15.32 11.49 5.75
N THR A 182 -16.26 10.75 5.16
CA THR A 182 -17.66 10.79 5.61
C THR A 182 -17.78 10.29 7.05
N LEU A 183 -18.80 10.77 7.78
CA LEU A 183 -19.08 10.30 9.14
C LEU A 183 -19.24 8.77 9.18
N GLN A 184 -19.92 8.19 8.19
CA GLN A 184 -20.08 6.74 8.07
C GLN A 184 -18.71 6.03 8.00
N HIS A 185 -17.74 6.58 7.26
CA HIS A 185 -16.40 6.02 7.19
C HIS A 185 -15.63 6.17 8.51
N LEU A 186 -15.77 7.31 9.18
CA LEU A 186 -15.18 7.53 10.50
C LEU A 186 -15.73 6.53 11.53
N CYS A 187 -17.04 6.29 11.55
CA CYS A 187 -17.66 5.25 12.38
C CYS A 187 -17.11 3.85 12.05
N ARG A 188 -16.99 3.50 10.76
CA ARG A 188 -16.39 2.22 10.33
C ARG A 188 -14.96 2.06 10.85
N ARG A 189 -14.13 3.11 10.76
CA ARG A 189 -12.76 3.09 11.27
C ARG A 189 -12.71 2.97 12.79
N ALA A 190 -13.59 3.65 13.51
CA ALA A 190 -13.70 3.55 14.96
C ALA A 190 -14.03 2.11 15.38
N VAL A 191 -15.02 1.49 14.75
CA VAL A 191 -15.37 0.07 15.01
C VAL A 191 -14.19 -0.86 14.69
N ASN A 192 -13.54 -0.68 13.54
CA ASN A 192 -12.38 -1.49 13.14
C ASN A 192 -11.15 -1.33 14.04
N ARG A 193 -11.04 -0.21 14.77
CA ARG A 193 -9.96 0.03 15.74
C ARG A 193 -10.23 -0.63 17.08
N THR A 194 -11.48 -0.62 17.52
CA THR A 194 -11.85 -1.05 18.87
C THR A 194 -12.20 -2.52 18.94
N LEU A 195 -12.84 -3.07 17.91
CA LEU A 195 -13.36 -4.43 17.93
C LEU A 195 -12.53 -5.38 17.08
N THR A 196 -12.27 -6.56 17.63
CA THR A 196 -11.75 -7.71 16.89
C THR A 196 -12.74 -8.19 15.84
N LYS A 197 -12.28 -9.01 14.88
CA LYS A 197 -13.16 -9.58 13.84
C LYS A 197 -14.29 -10.42 14.44
N ASP A 198 -14.01 -11.12 15.53
CA ASP A 198 -14.98 -11.98 16.19
C ASP A 198 -16.06 -11.13 16.88
N GLU A 199 -15.67 -10.08 17.62
CA GLU A 199 -16.63 -9.14 18.22
C GLU A 199 -17.48 -8.42 17.17
N GLN A 200 -16.88 -8.04 16.03
CA GLN A 200 -17.64 -7.44 14.93
C GLN A 200 -18.69 -8.38 14.35
N SER A 201 -18.43 -9.70 14.33
CA SER A 201 -19.38 -10.69 13.83
C SER A 201 -20.60 -10.89 14.76
N GLN A 202 -20.49 -10.51 16.02
CA GLN A 202 -21.56 -10.60 17.02
C GLN A 202 -22.44 -9.34 17.07
N LEU A 203 -22.08 -8.28 16.35
CA LEU A 203 -22.87 -7.06 16.33
C LEU A 203 -24.19 -7.30 15.58
N PRO A 204 -25.35 -6.86 16.12
CA PRO A 204 -26.64 -6.99 15.46
C PRO A 204 -26.80 -5.94 14.34
N LEU A 205 -26.00 -6.05 13.29
CA LEU A 205 -25.98 -5.11 12.17
C LEU A 205 -26.89 -5.56 11.02
N PRO A 206 -27.60 -4.65 10.35
CA PRO A 206 -28.26 -4.96 9.10
C PRO A 206 -27.24 -5.37 8.02
N ASN A 207 -27.63 -6.27 7.11
CA ASN A 207 -26.80 -6.78 6.00
C ASN A 207 -26.11 -5.66 5.18
N THR A 208 -26.79 -4.54 4.99
CA THR A 208 -26.26 -3.37 4.28
C THR A 208 -25.03 -2.79 4.99
N VAL A 209 -25.10 -2.70 6.32
CA VAL A 209 -24.01 -2.18 7.16
C VAL A 209 -22.87 -3.19 7.23
N GLU A 210 -23.16 -4.49 7.38
CA GLU A 210 -22.12 -5.52 7.31
C GLU A 210 -21.33 -5.48 5.99
N LYS A 211 -22.05 -5.37 4.86
CA LYS A 211 -21.43 -5.25 3.54
C LYS A 211 -20.56 -3.99 3.45
N PHE A 212 -21.01 -2.89 4.05
CA PHE A 212 -20.24 -1.65 4.14
C PHE A 212 -18.98 -1.79 5.00
N MET A 213 -19.04 -2.52 6.11
CA MET A 213 -17.90 -2.82 6.97
C MET A 213 -16.87 -3.68 6.21
N ARG A 214 -17.30 -4.78 5.57
CA ARG A 214 -16.42 -5.70 4.81
C ARG A 214 -15.65 -5.02 3.66
N LYS A 215 -16.19 -3.94 3.09
CA LYS A 215 -15.51 -3.19 2.02
C LYS A 215 -14.18 -2.58 2.46
N TYR A 216 -14.02 -2.24 3.74
CA TYR A 216 -12.80 -1.63 4.29
C TYR A 216 -12.55 -2.13 5.72
N PRO A 217 -11.77 -3.22 5.88
CA PRO A 217 -11.49 -3.83 7.17
C PRO A 217 -10.23 -3.26 7.84
N TYR A 218 -9.99 -1.95 7.70
CA TYR A 218 -8.77 -1.30 8.20
C TYR A 218 -9.07 -0.22 9.23
N SER A 219 -8.09 0.02 10.11
CA SER A 219 -8.17 0.97 11.21
C SER A 219 -7.72 2.38 10.83
N ILE A 220 -6.78 2.54 9.90
CA ILE A 220 -6.28 3.85 9.45
C ILE A 220 -7.08 4.43 8.31
#